data_AF-A0A938S0C8-F1
#
_entry.id   AF-A0A938S0C8-F1
#
_cell.length_a   1.000
_cell.length_b   1.000
_cell.length_c   1.000
_cell.angle_alpha   90.00
_cell.angle_beta   90.00
_cell.angle_gamma   90.00
#
_symmetry.space_group_name_H-M   'P 1'
#
loop_
_entity.id
_entity.type
_entity.pdbx_description
1 polymer ?
#
loop_
_entity_poly.entity_id
_entity_poly.type
_entity_poly.pdbx_seq_one_letter_code
_entity_poly.pdbx_strand_id
1 'polypeptide(L)' 'MAEYPATPPEFVPRFTTEESCRDWLFQLRWPDGIQCPRLGHLKTWLIGGVP' A
#
# COMPACT_ATOMS: atom_id res chain seq x y z
N MET A 1 15.73 1.44 4.48
CA MET A 1 14.89 2.64 4.30
C MET A 1 14.12 2.44 3.03
N ALA A 2 12.80 2.58 3.05
CA ALA A 2 12.04 2.54 1.81
C ALA A 2 12.39 3.75 0.95
N GLU A 3 12.59 3.52 -0.35
CA GLU A 3 12.81 4.58 -1.32
C GLU A 3 11.47 5.30 -1.55
N TYR A 4 11.29 6.43 -0.87
CA TYR A 4 10.16 7.31 -1.14
C TYR A 4 10.51 8.24 -2.29
N PRO A 5 9.69 8.33 -3.35
CA PRO A 5 9.85 9.39 -4.34
C PRO A 5 9.66 10.74 -3.64
N ALA A 6 10.70 11.56 -3.66
CA ALA A 6 10.72 12.85 -2.98
C ALA A 6 10.05 13.96 -3.80
N THR A 7 9.84 13.72 -5.10
CA THR A 7 9.37 14.74 -6.03
C THR A 7 8.26 14.23 -6.96
N PRO A 8 7.33 15.11 -7.39
CA PRO A 8 6.28 14.77 -8.36
C PRO A 8 6.75 14.08 -9.65
N PRO A 9 7.86 14.51 -10.32
CA PRO A 9 8.33 13.86 -11.54
C PRO A 9 8.85 12.44 -11.33
N GLU A 10 9.21 12.06 -10.11
CA GLU A 10 9.56 10.66 -9.79
C GLU A 10 8.35 9.82 -9.39
N PHE A 11 7.31 10.45 -8.84
CA PHE A 11 6.08 9.80 -8.40
C PHE A 11 5.16 9.43 -9.57
N VAL A 12 4.88 10.37 -10.47
CA VAL A 12 3.95 10.20 -11.59
C VAL A 12 4.28 9.00 -12.50
N PRO A 13 5.54 8.77 -12.94
CA PRO A 13 5.86 7.62 -13.77
C PRO A 13 5.82 6.28 -13.01
N ARG A 14 6.01 6.29 -11.68
CA ARG A 14 5.98 5.09 -10.84
C ARG A 14 4.56 4.65 -10.49
N PHE A 15 3.62 5.59 -10.39
CA PHE A 15 2.23 5.34 -9.99
C PHE A 15 1.24 5.90 -11.02
N THR A 16 1.18 5.22 -12.17
CA THR A 16 0.29 5.60 -13.28
C THR A 16 -1.18 5.28 -13.02
N THR A 17 -1.46 4.37 -12.08
CA THR A 17 -2.82 4.02 -11.64
C THR A 17 -2.95 4.13 -10.13
N GLU A 18 -4.17 4.42 -9.67
CA GLU A 18 -4.50 4.46 -8.24
C GLU A 18 -4.28 3.09 -7.58
N GLU A 19 -4.49 2.01 -8.33
CA GLU A 19 -4.26 0.63 -7.90
C GLU A 19 -2.77 0.35 -7.63
N SER A 20 -1.87 0.77 -8.51
CA SER A 20 -0.42 0.62 -8.32
C SER A 20 0.11 1.45 -7.15
N CYS A 21 -0.43 2.67 -6.96
CA CYS A 21 -0.13 3.49 -5.78
C CYS A 21 -0.54 2.78 -4.49
N ARG A 22 -1.77 2.25 -4.46
CA ARG A 22 -2.32 1.54 -3.30
C ARG A 22 -1.53 0.27 -2.97
N ASP A 23 -1.18 -0.54 -3.96
CA ASP A 23 -0.43 -1.78 -3.75
C ASP A 23 0.98 -1.50 -3.20
N TRP A 24 1.66 -0.50 -3.74
CA TRP A 24 2.98 -0.08 -3.23
C TRP A 24 2.90 0.41 -1.78
N LEU A 25 1.91 1.24 -1.44
CA LEU A 25 1.70 1.69 -0.07
C LEU A 25 1.39 0.53 0.88
N PHE A 26 0.71 -0.50 0.39
CA PHE A 26 0.38 -1.68 1.17
C PHE A 26 1.64 -2.47 1.53
N GLN A 27 2.48 -2.79 0.54
CA GLN A 27 3.76 -3.48 0.74
C GLN A 27 4.69 -2.68 1.66
N LEU A 28 4.69 -1.36 1.51
CA LEU A 28 5.50 -0.45 2.31
C LEU A 28 5.09 -0.39 3.78
N ARG A 29 3.79 -0.38 4.05
CA ARG A 29 3.25 -0.32 5.42
C ARG A 29 3.26 -1.67 6.12
N TRP A 30 3.11 -2.76 5.37
CA TRP A 30 2.98 -4.11 5.90
C TRP A 30 3.83 -5.12 5.09
N PRO A 31 5.18 -5.02 5.16
CA PRO A 31 6.07 -5.90 4.41
C PRO A 31 5.93 -7.38 4.84
N ASP A 32 5.66 -7.62 6.11
CA ASP A 32 5.45 -8.96 6.68
C ASP A 32 3.96 -9.38 6.71
N GLY A 33 3.10 -8.62 6.03
CA GLY A 33 1.65 -8.83 6.01
C GLY A 33 0.88 -7.95 6.99
N ILE A 34 -0.43 -7.80 6.74
CA ILE A 34 -1.28 -7.01 7.64
C ILE A 34 -1.63 -7.82 8.87
N GLN A 35 -1.32 -7.26 10.03
CA GLN A 35 -1.80 -7.73 11.31
C GLN A 35 -2.66 -6.65 11.98
N CYS A 36 -3.85 -7.03 12.45
CA CYS A 36 -4.67 -6.12 13.24
C CYS A 36 -3.93 -5.73 14.54
N PRO A 37 -3.62 -4.45 14.79
CA PRO A 37 -2.84 -4.04 15.97
C PRO A 37 -3.58 -4.27 17.29
N ARG A 38 -4.91 -4.46 17.25
CA ARG A 38 -5.74 -4.71 18.44
C ARG A 38 -5.90 -6.19 18.79
N LEU A 39 -5.91 -7.07 17.79
CA LEU A 39 -6.32 -8.47 17.96
C LEU A 39 -5.32 -9.49 17.39
N GLY A 40 -4.36 -9.06 16.58
CA GLY A 40 -3.37 -9.95 15.98
C GLY A 40 -3.87 -10.81 14.82
N HIS A 41 -5.11 -10.62 14.34
CA HIS A 41 -5.62 -11.37 13.20
C HIS A 41 -4.90 -10.98 11.90
N LEU A 42 -4.53 -12.01 11.12
CA LEU A 42 -3.93 -11.90 9.78
C LEU A 42 -4.98 -11.82 8.66
N LYS A 43 -6.25 -12.09 8.98
CA LYS A 43 -7.34 -12.04 8.01
C LYS A 43 -7.80 -10.60 7.82
N THR A 44 -7.53 -10.04 6.64
CA THR A 44 -7.95 -8.69 6.27
C THR A 44 -8.91 -8.69 5.11
N TRP A 45 -9.74 -7.65 5.06
CA TRP A 45 -10.68 -7.41 3.97
C TRP A 45 -10.40 -6.04 3.37
N LEU A 46 -10.31 -5.96 2.05
CA LEU A 46 -10.24 -4.68 1.36
C LEU A 46 -11.61 -4.01 1.47
N ILE A 47 -11.66 -2.85 2.11
CA ILE A 47 -12.84 -2.00 2.13
C ILE A 47 -12.88 -1.19 0.83
N GLY A 48 -13.96 -1.29 0.07
CA GLY A 48 -14.12 -0.54 -1.18
C GLY A 48 -13.77 -1.28 -2.48
N GLY A 49 -13.74 -2.62 -2.47
CA GLY A 49 -13.87 -3.36 -3.73
C GLY A 49 -15.24 -3.05 -4.33
N VAL A 50 -15.27 -2.27 -5.41
CA VAL A 50 -16.45 -2.25 -6.29
C VAL A 50 -16.67 -3.69 -6.78
N PRO A 51 -17.91 -4.22 -6.77
CA PRO A 51 -18.18 -5.58 -7.21
C PRO A 51 -17.72 -5.86 -8.64
#